data_AF-A0A3M1NZ82-F1
#
_entry.id   AF-A0A3M1NZ82-F1
#
_cell.length_a   1.000
_cell.length_b   1.000
_cell.length_c   1.000
_cell.angle_alpha   90.00
_cell.angle_beta   90.00
_cell.angle_gamma   90.00
#
_symmetry.space_group_name_H-M   'P 1'
#
loop_
_entity.id
_entity.type
_entity.pdbx_description
1 polymer ?
#
loop_
_entity_poly.entity_id
_entity_poly.type
_entity_poly.pdbx_seq_one_letter_code
_entity_poly.pdbx_strand_id
1 'polypeptide(L)'
;MQHILLGVLWAVCYVLALGYHLLLWSTGDVPSTTVALVYHVVVLTGYTALWFLLSSLFRYRHPVPGRVFWGMLLFGGLYVVLAYLAMQIPPAGIVGMAMDRDLPLAPSVPFKISLQALLKAGFAFVLLLRFRSLVLVKRTRSSQRNWNLMIGLMVVASLSGFMKSPREEVSLVQGLAIIPAVVLMVINAFRLSWIVSLSFRAKMATSAIAFLLLLLLLSLAGIDSGVEGFEAVPGATQALLYYSYPLAIFTGLAIYFGILYCTTAFLSLLFHLPTTSDFQRKAGEMAIMHSLSNLVGQV
;
A
#
# COMPACT_ATOMS: atom_id res chain seq x y z
N MET A 1 21.97 -15.95 -0.27
CA MET A 1 21.72 -16.43 1.11
C MET A 1 20.73 -15.54 1.87
N GLN A 2 20.90 -14.21 1.92
CA GLN A 2 20.02 -13.30 2.69
C GLN A 2 18.51 -13.40 2.35
N HIS A 3 18.14 -13.48 1.06
CA HIS A 3 16.73 -13.60 0.66
C HIS A 3 16.07 -14.89 1.17
N ILE A 4 16.83 -16.00 1.17
CA ILE A 4 16.35 -17.30 1.63
C ILE A 4 16.08 -17.24 3.13
N LEU A 5 17.00 -16.67 3.91
CA LEU A 5 16.84 -16.49 5.36
C LEU A 5 15.58 -15.67 5.69
N LEU A 6 15.40 -14.52 5.02
CA LEU A 6 14.22 -13.66 5.24
C LEU A 6 12.92 -14.35 4.82
N GLY A 7 12.93 -15.11 3.73
CA GLY A 7 11.77 -15.89 3.27
C GLY A 7 11.39 -17.00 4.25
N VAL A 8 12.38 -17.76 4.75
CA VAL A 8 12.16 -18.82 5.76
C VAL A 8 11.65 -18.22 7.06
N LEU A 9 12.26 -17.13 7.55
CA LEU A 9 11.82 -16.44 8.76
C LEU A 9 10.37 -15.97 8.64
N TRP A 10 10.02 -15.31 7.52
CA TRP A 10 8.64 -14.89 7.26
C TRP A 10 7.69 -16.08 7.24
N ALA A 11 8.02 -17.16 6.53
CA ALA A 11 7.17 -18.34 6.43
C ALA A 11 6.92 -19.00 7.80
N VAL A 12 7.95 -19.16 8.63
CA VAL A 12 7.83 -19.69 9.98
C VAL A 12 6.93 -18.80 10.85
N CYS A 13 7.17 -17.48 10.86
CA CYS A 13 6.33 -16.56 11.62
C CYS A 13 4.87 -16.55 11.13
N TYR A 14 4.63 -16.66 9.83
CA TYR A 14 3.28 -16.70 9.26
C TYR A 14 2.54 -17.97 9.66
N VAL A 15 3.20 -19.14 9.60
CA VAL A 15 2.61 -20.43 10.03
C VAL A 15 2.30 -20.41 11.53
N LEU A 16 3.20 -19.87 12.35
CA LEU A 16 2.95 -19.73 13.79
C LEU A 16 1.77 -18.79 14.09
N ALA A 17 1.66 -17.67 13.37
CA ALA A 17 0.53 -16.75 13.50
C ALA A 17 -0.80 -17.39 13.07
N LEU A 18 -0.81 -18.17 11.99
CA LEU A 18 -1.97 -18.95 11.57
C LEU A 18 -2.34 -20.01 12.61
N GLY A 19 -1.35 -20.72 13.16
CA GLY A 19 -1.53 -21.71 14.22
C GLY A 19 -2.17 -21.10 15.48
N TYR A 20 -1.74 -19.90 15.88
CA TYR A 20 -2.37 -19.15 16.98
C TYR A 20 -3.86 -18.90 16.72
N HIS A 21 -4.23 -18.40 15.53
CA HIS A 21 -5.64 -18.16 15.20
C HIS A 21 -6.44 -19.46 15.11
N LEU A 22 -5.88 -20.54 14.57
CA LEU A 22 -6.53 -21.84 14.54
C LEU A 22 -6.79 -22.38 15.94
N LEU A 23 -5.81 -22.27 16.84
CA LEU A 23 -5.96 -22.67 18.24
C LEU A 23 -7.04 -21.84 18.93
N LEU A 24 -6.93 -20.51 18.86
CA LEU A 24 -7.90 -19.55 19.41
C LEU A 24 -9.33 -19.89 18.98
N TRP A 25 -9.52 -20.21 17.70
CA TRP A 25 -10.82 -20.50 17.12
C TRP A 25 -11.34 -21.90 17.49
N SER A 26 -10.43 -22.87 17.67
CA SER A 26 -10.78 -24.23 18.05
C SER A 26 -11.16 -24.36 19.53
N THR A 27 -10.51 -23.59 20.41
CA THR A 27 -10.76 -23.62 21.85
C THR A 27 -11.88 -22.69 22.26
N GLY A 28 -12.10 -21.59 21.54
CA GLY A 28 -13.04 -20.54 21.94
C GLY A 28 -12.58 -19.70 23.14
N ASP A 29 -11.61 -20.20 23.91
CA ASP A 29 -11.03 -19.53 25.06
C ASP A 29 -10.12 -18.36 24.68
N VAL A 30 -10.21 -17.28 25.47
CA VAL A 30 -9.28 -16.15 25.36
C VAL A 30 -7.89 -16.60 25.85
N PRO A 31 -6.85 -16.51 25.02
CA PRO A 31 -5.51 -16.97 25.36
C PRO A 31 -4.93 -16.04 26.42
N SER A 32 -4.04 -16.60 27.26
CA SER A 32 -3.33 -15.80 28.25
C SER A 32 -2.60 -14.62 27.60
N THR A 33 -2.46 -13.52 28.35
CA THR A 33 -1.79 -12.29 27.88
C THR A 33 -0.39 -12.56 27.34
N THR A 34 0.34 -13.52 27.93
CA THR A 34 1.67 -13.93 27.48
C THR A 34 1.64 -14.55 26.09
N VAL A 35 0.68 -15.45 25.81
CA VAL A 35 0.54 -16.08 24.49
C VAL A 35 0.14 -15.04 23.45
N ALA A 36 -0.77 -14.13 23.78
CA ALA A 36 -1.14 -13.02 22.90
C ALA A 36 0.08 -12.12 22.59
N LEU A 37 0.88 -11.76 23.60
CA LEU A 37 2.10 -10.96 23.41
C LEU A 37 3.09 -11.66 22.47
N VAL A 38 3.34 -12.96 22.67
CA VAL A 38 4.20 -13.77 21.77
C VAL A 38 3.65 -13.75 20.35
N TYR A 39 2.34 -13.95 20.17
CA TYR A 39 1.69 -13.87 18.87
C TYR A 39 1.96 -12.54 18.16
N HIS A 40 1.78 -11.42 18.85
CA HIS A 40 2.00 -10.10 18.25
C HIS A 40 3.47 -9.86 17.88
N VAL A 41 4.42 -10.31 18.70
CA VAL A 41 5.86 -10.27 18.37
C VAL A 41 6.16 -11.13 17.14
N VAL A 42 5.59 -12.32 17.05
CA VAL A 42 5.74 -13.23 15.89
C VAL A 42 5.20 -12.57 14.62
N VAL A 43 4.00 -11.98 14.67
CA VAL A 43 3.41 -11.27 13.52
C VAL A 43 4.27 -10.08 13.09
N LEU A 44 4.66 -9.21 14.02
CA LEU A 44 5.49 -8.05 13.69
C LEU A 44 6.83 -8.47 13.09
N THR A 45 7.46 -9.51 13.64
CA THR A 45 8.72 -10.06 13.12
C THR A 45 8.54 -10.62 11.71
N GLY A 46 7.48 -11.40 11.48
CA GLY A 46 7.15 -11.98 10.19
C GLY A 46 6.93 -10.92 9.11
N TYR A 47 6.08 -9.92 9.37
CA TYR A 47 5.81 -8.85 8.40
C TYR A 47 6.99 -7.90 8.21
N THR A 48 7.83 -7.71 9.23
CA THR A 48 9.11 -6.98 9.09
C THR A 48 10.07 -7.75 8.16
N ALA A 49 10.18 -9.06 8.32
CA ALA A 49 10.96 -9.91 7.43
C ALA A 49 10.42 -9.86 5.99
N LEU A 50 9.10 -9.90 5.81
CA LEU A 50 8.45 -9.73 4.51
C LEU A 50 8.77 -8.38 3.88
N TRP A 51 8.67 -7.29 4.65
CA TRP A 51 9.02 -5.95 4.17
C TRP A 51 10.48 -5.91 3.69
N PHE A 52 11.43 -6.43 4.46
CA PHE A 52 12.83 -6.46 4.06
C PHE A 52 13.07 -7.33 2.83
N LEU A 53 12.42 -8.50 2.76
CA LEU A 53 12.47 -9.38 1.58
C LEU A 53 11.99 -8.63 0.34
N LEU A 54 10.80 -8.04 0.37
CA LEU A 54 10.26 -7.25 -0.75
C LEU A 54 11.17 -6.06 -1.08
N SER A 55 11.63 -5.31 -0.07
CA SER A 55 12.50 -4.15 -0.28
C SER A 55 13.80 -4.49 -1.01
N SER A 56 14.33 -5.69 -0.77
CA SER A 56 15.53 -6.19 -1.42
C SER A 56 15.29 -6.55 -2.89
N LEU A 57 14.11 -7.10 -3.21
CA LEU A 57 13.71 -7.44 -4.58
C LEU A 57 13.48 -6.19 -5.46
N PHE A 58 13.06 -5.07 -4.86
CA PHE A 58 12.79 -3.82 -5.58
C PHE A 58 13.97 -2.82 -5.62
N ARG A 59 15.15 -3.16 -5.08
CA ARG A 59 16.25 -2.20 -4.80
C ARG A 59 16.94 -1.60 -6.05
N TYR A 60 16.80 -2.20 -7.25
CA TYR A 60 17.63 -1.86 -8.42
C TYR A 60 16.92 -1.45 -9.70
N ARG A 61 15.63 -1.08 -9.67
CA ARG A 61 14.92 -0.72 -10.91
C ARG A 61 14.75 0.80 -11.02
N HIS A 62 15.32 1.39 -12.07
CA HIS A 62 14.95 2.73 -12.54
C HIS A 62 13.55 2.66 -13.16
N PRO A 63 12.52 3.16 -12.48
CA PRO A 63 11.16 2.97 -12.95
C PRO A 63 10.78 4.06 -13.94
N VAL A 64 10.22 3.65 -15.07
CA VAL A 64 9.40 4.56 -15.90
C VAL A 64 8.09 4.80 -15.14
N PRO A 65 7.71 6.05 -14.81
CA PRO A 65 6.55 6.33 -13.95
C PRO A 65 5.26 5.65 -14.40
N GLY A 66 4.93 5.73 -15.69
CA GLY A 66 3.74 5.07 -16.25
C GLY A 66 3.72 3.55 -16.02
N ARG A 67 4.88 2.88 -16.10
CA ARG A 67 4.99 1.43 -15.81
C ARG A 67 4.79 1.12 -14.32
N VAL A 68 5.15 2.05 -13.43
CA VAL A 68 4.88 1.89 -11.99
C VAL A 68 3.39 1.98 -11.72
N PHE A 69 2.73 3.03 -12.20
CA PHE A 69 1.27 3.17 -12.03
C PHE A 69 0.52 1.99 -12.63
N TRP A 70 0.87 1.58 -13.85
CA TRP A 70 0.27 0.41 -14.51
C TRP A 70 0.51 -0.89 -13.73
N GLY A 71 1.75 -1.12 -13.29
CA GLY A 71 2.08 -2.29 -12.49
C GLY A 71 1.36 -2.33 -11.15
N MET A 72 1.14 -1.19 -10.50
CA MET A 72 0.35 -1.09 -9.26
C MET A 72 -1.14 -1.28 -9.51
N LEU A 73 -1.66 -0.80 -10.63
CA LEU A 73 -3.05 -1.05 -11.03
C LEU A 73 -3.30 -2.53 -11.27
N LEU A 74 -2.42 -3.21 -12.03
CA LEU A 74 -2.53 -4.66 -12.26
C LEU A 74 -2.37 -5.46 -10.97
N PHE A 75 -1.39 -5.11 -10.14
CA PHE A 75 -1.16 -5.82 -8.88
C PHE A 75 -2.30 -5.60 -7.88
N GLY A 76 -2.87 -4.39 -7.85
CA GLY A 76 -4.05 -4.07 -7.05
C GLY A 76 -5.32 -4.76 -7.55
N GLY A 77 -5.52 -4.85 -8.86
CA GLY A 77 -6.60 -5.63 -9.46
C GLY A 77 -6.48 -7.13 -9.15
N LEU A 78 -5.27 -7.68 -9.26
CA LEU A 78 -4.99 -9.08 -8.86
C LEU A 78 -5.27 -9.29 -7.37
N TYR A 79 -4.86 -8.35 -6.52
CA TYR A 79 -5.19 -8.37 -5.09
C TYR A 79 -6.71 -8.42 -4.88
N VAL A 80 -7.50 -7.55 -5.52
CA VAL A 80 -8.96 -7.52 -5.39
C VAL A 80 -9.57 -8.86 -5.79
N VAL A 81 -9.16 -9.42 -6.94
CA VAL A 81 -9.67 -10.71 -7.42
C VAL A 81 -9.34 -11.83 -6.42
N LEU A 82 -8.09 -11.96 -5.98
CA LEU A 82 -7.68 -13.01 -5.05
C LEU A 82 -8.36 -12.85 -3.68
N ALA A 83 -8.48 -11.62 -3.20
CA ALA A 83 -9.15 -11.31 -1.95
C ALA A 83 -10.65 -11.61 -2.03
N TYR A 84 -11.31 -11.27 -3.14
CA TYR A 84 -12.71 -11.63 -3.35
C TYR A 84 -12.90 -13.15 -3.38
N LEU A 85 -12.07 -13.88 -4.13
CA LEU A 85 -12.10 -15.34 -4.17
C LEU A 85 -11.87 -15.97 -2.79
N ALA A 86 -10.95 -15.42 -1.99
CA ALA A 86 -10.71 -15.87 -0.62
C ALA A 86 -11.96 -15.72 0.26
N MET A 87 -12.75 -14.66 0.08
CA MET A 87 -13.99 -14.47 0.83
C MET A 87 -15.08 -15.49 0.45
N GLN A 88 -15.08 -15.98 -0.79
CA GLN A 88 -16.05 -16.95 -1.30
C GLN A 88 -15.87 -18.39 -0.78
N ILE A 89 -14.76 -18.70 -0.09
CA ILE A 89 -14.54 -20.03 0.49
C ILE A 89 -15.66 -20.32 1.52
N PRO A 90 -16.56 -21.29 1.34
CA PRO A 90 -17.66 -21.49 2.28
C PRO A 90 -17.13 -21.85 3.68
N PRO A 91 -17.81 -21.45 4.77
CA PRO A 91 -17.45 -21.90 6.10
C PRO A 91 -17.65 -23.42 6.20
N ALA A 92 -16.55 -24.18 6.28
CA ALA A 92 -16.60 -25.63 6.43
C ALA A 92 -16.67 -25.98 7.92
N GLY A 93 -17.71 -26.72 8.33
CA GLY A 93 -17.86 -27.18 9.72
C GLY A 93 -18.16 -26.06 10.70
N ILE A 94 -19.34 -25.44 10.60
CA ILE A 94 -19.80 -24.40 11.54
C ILE A 94 -19.93 -25.04 12.93
N VAL A 95 -19.05 -24.66 13.86
CA VAL A 95 -19.04 -25.13 15.26
C VAL A 95 -19.92 -24.23 16.15
N GLY A 96 -20.20 -23.00 15.74
CA GLY A 96 -21.05 -22.04 16.45
C GLY A 96 -20.95 -20.61 15.90
N MET A 97 -21.46 -19.62 16.63
CA MET A 97 -21.21 -18.19 16.40
C MET A 97 -20.58 -17.58 17.66
N ALA A 98 -19.49 -16.84 17.50
CA ALA A 98 -18.91 -16.08 18.61
C ALA A 98 -19.78 -14.84 18.85
N MET A 99 -20.61 -14.84 19.90
CA MET A 99 -21.56 -13.75 20.24
C MET A 99 -20.87 -12.39 20.47
N ASP A 100 -19.56 -12.37 20.70
CA ASP A 100 -18.77 -11.16 20.94
C ASP A 100 -18.19 -10.55 19.65
N ARG A 101 -18.07 -11.31 18.56
CA ARG A 101 -17.28 -10.93 17.36
C ARG A 101 -18.04 -10.95 16.02
N ASP A 102 -19.32 -11.33 16.02
CA ASP A 102 -20.17 -11.46 14.82
C ASP A 102 -19.54 -12.33 13.70
N LEU A 103 -18.63 -13.23 14.06
CA LEU A 103 -17.91 -14.10 13.13
C LEU A 103 -18.30 -15.57 13.36
N PRO A 104 -18.67 -16.32 12.30
CA PRO A 104 -19.03 -17.72 12.42
C PRO A 104 -17.81 -18.55 12.84
N LEU A 105 -17.96 -19.40 13.86
CA LEU A 105 -16.89 -20.25 14.37
C LEU A 105 -16.64 -21.43 13.41
N ALA A 106 -15.99 -21.19 12.27
CA ALA A 106 -15.53 -22.22 11.35
C ALA A 106 -14.00 -22.19 11.16
N PRO A 107 -13.30 -23.33 11.12
CA PRO A 107 -11.83 -23.40 10.91
C PRO A 107 -11.33 -22.69 9.65
N SER A 108 -12.18 -22.53 8.65
CA SER A 108 -11.88 -21.77 7.42
C SER A 108 -11.73 -20.26 7.66
N VAL A 109 -12.30 -19.72 8.75
CA VAL A 109 -12.28 -18.27 9.04
C VAL A 109 -10.88 -17.76 9.40
N PRO A 110 -10.12 -18.38 10.34
CA PRO A 110 -8.72 -18.08 10.57
C PRO A 110 -7.86 -18.05 9.29
N PHE A 111 -8.08 -19.01 8.39
CA PHE A 111 -7.37 -19.09 7.12
C PHE A 111 -7.70 -17.90 6.22
N LYS A 112 -8.99 -17.57 6.04
CA LYS A 112 -9.43 -16.39 5.28
C LYS A 112 -8.81 -15.11 5.82
N ILE A 113 -8.88 -14.89 7.12
CA ILE A 113 -8.36 -13.69 7.78
C ILE A 113 -6.85 -13.58 7.56
N SER A 114 -6.11 -14.67 7.75
CA SER A 114 -4.66 -14.70 7.56
C SER A 114 -4.25 -14.47 6.11
N LEU A 115 -5.01 -15.02 5.16
CA LEU A 115 -4.77 -14.82 3.73
C LEU A 115 -5.05 -13.37 3.32
N GLN A 116 -6.16 -12.79 3.78
CA GLN A 116 -6.48 -11.37 3.56
C GLN A 116 -5.40 -10.45 4.12
N ALA A 117 -4.91 -10.74 5.32
CA ALA A 117 -3.84 -9.97 5.92
C ALA A 117 -2.56 -10.00 5.09
N LEU A 118 -2.18 -11.18 4.61
CA LEU A 118 -1.02 -11.35 3.74
C LEU A 118 -1.19 -10.55 2.43
N LEU A 119 -2.34 -10.69 1.78
CA LEU A 119 -2.64 -10.04 0.52
C LEU A 119 -2.64 -8.51 0.67
N LYS A 120 -3.34 -7.96 1.68
CA LYS A 120 -3.48 -6.51 1.88
C LYS A 120 -2.17 -5.87 2.33
N ALA A 121 -1.46 -6.49 3.26
CA ALA A 121 -0.15 -6.01 3.69
C ALA A 121 0.91 -6.13 2.59
N GLY A 122 0.91 -7.25 1.84
CA GLY A 122 1.78 -7.43 0.69
C GLY A 122 1.55 -6.35 -0.37
N PHE A 123 0.28 -6.05 -0.69
CA PHE A 123 -0.08 -4.95 -1.58
C PHE A 123 0.42 -3.59 -1.07
N ALA A 124 0.12 -3.25 0.18
CA ALA A 124 0.56 -1.99 0.79
C ALA A 124 2.09 -1.84 0.81
N PHE A 125 2.83 -2.91 1.08
CA PHE A 125 4.29 -2.90 1.08
C PHE A 125 4.85 -2.65 -0.32
N VAL A 126 4.35 -3.38 -1.32
CA VAL A 126 4.75 -3.18 -2.72
C VAL A 126 4.40 -1.76 -3.17
N LEU A 127 3.22 -1.24 -2.82
CA LEU A 127 2.79 0.13 -3.12
C LEU A 127 3.81 1.16 -2.60
N LEU A 128 4.17 1.09 -1.32
CA LEU A 128 5.16 2.00 -0.72
C LEU A 128 6.54 1.86 -1.38
N LEU A 129 7.02 0.63 -1.60
CA LEU A 129 8.33 0.39 -2.23
C LEU A 129 8.38 0.92 -3.66
N ARG A 130 7.26 0.86 -4.38
CA ARG A 130 7.15 1.36 -5.75
C ARG A 130 7.02 2.87 -5.78
N PHE A 131 6.23 3.48 -4.89
CA PHE A 131 6.12 4.93 -4.82
C PHE A 131 7.41 5.59 -4.31
N ARG A 132 8.15 4.93 -3.42
CA ARG A 132 9.51 5.33 -3.01
C ARG A 132 10.38 5.64 -4.21
N SER A 133 10.34 4.77 -5.23
CA SER A 133 11.19 4.90 -6.41
C SER A 133 10.84 6.12 -7.28
N LEU A 134 9.60 6.61 -7.20
CA LEU A 134 9.14 7.83 -7.88
C LEU A 134 9.42 9.09 -7.05
N VAL A 135 9.18 9.04 -5.73
CA VAL A 135 9.46 10.16 -4.80
C VAL A 135 10.97 10.46 -4.73
N LEU A 136 11.80 9.42 -4.83
CA LEU A 136 13.25 9.53 -4.72
C LEU A 136 13.97 9.65 -6.08
N VAL A 137 13.31 10.06 -7.17
CA VAL A 137 13.93 10.14 -8.51
C VAL A 137 15.23 10.95 -8.52
N LYS A 138 15.25 12.14 -7.89
CA LYS A 138 16.47 12.97 -7.77
C LYS A 138 17.39 12.59 -6.60
N ARG A 139 16.99 11.64 -5.75
CA ARG A 139 17.76 11.10 -4.60
C ARG A 139 18.43 12.14 -3.68
N THR A 140 17.86 13.32 -3.50
CA THR A 140 18.43 14.32 -2.58
C THR A 140 18.38 13.80 -1.13
N ARG A 141 19.39 14.16 -0.31
CA ARG A 141 19.45 13.76 1.12
C ARG A 141 18.17 14.15 1.87
N SER A 142 17.63 15.33 1.59
CA SER A 142 16.36 15.81 2.16
C SER A 142 15.17 14.92 1.79
N SER A 143 15.05 14.49 0.52
CA SER A 143 13.97 13.60 0.09
C SER A 143 14.06 12.22 0.75
N GLN A 144 15.27 11.67 0.84
CA GLN A 144 15.51 10.39 1.53
C GLN A 144 15.17 10.48 3.02
N ARG A 145 15.58 11.57 3.69
CA ARG A 145 15.26 11.82 5.10
C ARG A 145 13.75 11.91 5.31
N ASN A 146 13.03 12.70 4.49
CA ASN A 146 11.59 12.85 4.62
C ASN A 146 10.84 11.55 4.36
N TRP A 147 11.28 10.75 3.38
CA TRP A 147 10.70 9.43 3.12
C TRP A 147 10.91 8.48 4.31
N ASN A 148 12.14 8.41 4.84
CA ASN A 148 12.45 7.52 5.96
C ASN A 148 11.72 7.96 7.25
N LEU A 149 11.63 9.27 7.51
CA LEU A 149 10.87 9.81 8.64
C LEU A 149 9.37 9.50 8.52
N MET A 150 8.81 9.58 7.30
CA MET A 150 7.41 9.20 7.05
C MET A 150 7.17 7.74 7.43
N ILE A 151 8.00 6.82 6.92
CA ILE A 151 7.90 5.39 7.25
C ILE A 151 8.11 5.15 8.76
N GLY A 152 9.09 5.81 9.37
CA GLY A 152 9.36 5.71 10.80
C GLY A 152 8.16 6.14 11.65
N LEU A 153 7.53 7.27 11.32
CA LEU A 153 6.33 7.74 12.03
C LEU A 153 5.11 6.85 11.78
N MET A 154 4.94 6.30 10.58
CA MET A 154 3.90 5.28 10.31
C MET A 154 4.10 4.04 11.19
N VAL A 155 5.35 3.58 11.36
CA VAL A 155 5.68 2.47 12.26
C VAL A 155 5.37 2.84 13.72
N VAL A 156 5.81 4.01 14.20
CA VAL A 156 5.52 4.46 15.57
C VAL A 156 4.00 4.57 15.81
N ALA A 157 3.26 5.15 14.87
CA ALA A 157 1.79 5.23 14.93
C ALA A 157 1.15 3.83 14.98
N SER A 158 1.63 2.88 14.17
CA SER A 158 1.11 1.51 14.22
C SER A 158 1.42 0.80 15.54
N LEU A 159 2.64 0.96 16.08
CA LEU A 159 3.10 0.29 17.29
C LEU A 159 2.53 0.93 18.57
N SER A 160 2.09 2.19 18.53
CA SER A 160 1.38 2.79 19.67
C SER A 160 0.03 2.11 19.97
N GLY A 161 -0.53 1.36 19.00
CA GLY A 161 -1.70 0.49 19.18
C GLY A 161 -1.35 -0.96 19.49
N PHE A 162 -0.15 -1.23 20.00
CA PHE A 162 0.25 -2.59 20.38
C PHE A 162 -0.68 -3.14 21.47
N MET A 163 -1.19 -4.37 21.29
CA MET A 163 -2.24 -5.02 22.10
C MET A 163 -3.67 -4.47 21.99
N LYS A 164 -3.94 -3.43 21.20
CA LYS A 164 -5.31 -2.91 21.08
C LYS A 164 -6.23 -3.88 20.34
N SER A 165 -7.48 -3.94 20.81
CA SER A 165 -8.56 -4.61 20.09
C SER A 165 -9.18 -3.72 18.99
N PRO A 166 -9.83 -4.31 17.97
CA PRO A 166 -10.43 -3.55 16.86
C PRO A 166 -11.50 -2.52 17.25
N ARG A 167 -12.13 -2.68 18.43
CA ARG A 167 -13.20 -1.80 18.92
C ARG A 167 -12.69 -0.64 19.77
N GLU A 168 -11.41 -0.65 20.13
CA GLU A 168 -10.83 0.44 20.91
C GLU A 168 -10.58 1.67 20.04
N GLU A 169 -10.97 2.82 20.55
CA GLU A 169 -10.74 4.11 19.91
C GLU A 169 -9.23 4.40 19.76
N VAL A 170 -8.91 5.26 18.80
CA VAL A 170 -7.55 5.74 18.58
C VAL A 170 -7.08 6.49 19.83
N SER A 171 -5.98 6.04 20.43
CA SER A 171 -5.44 6.68 21.64
C SER A 171 -4.80 8.01 21.30
N LEU A 172 -4.75 8.94 22.25
CA LEU A 172 -4.06 10.22 22.10
C LEU A 172 -2.62 10.06 21.58
N VAL A 173 -1.84 9.12 22.15
CA VAL A 173 -0.45 8.83 21.71
C VAL A 173 -0.39 8.43 20.24
N GLN A 174 -1.33 7.60 19.81
CA GLN A 174 -1.44 7.17 18.42
C GLN A 174 -1.83 8.32 17.49
N GLY A 175 -2.79 9.15 17.89
CA GLY A 175 -3.16 10.38 17.16
C GLY A 175 -1.98 11.33 16.98
N LEU A 176 -1.21 11.55 18.05
CA LEU A 176 0.01 12.38 18.02
C LEU A 176 1.10 11.84 17.08
N ALA A 177 1.16 10.53 16.86
CA ALA A 177 2.07 9.92 15.89
C ALA A 177 1.53 9.95 14.44
N ILE A 178 0.21 9.80 14.26
CA ILE A 178 -0.45 9.84 12.94
C ILE A 178 -0.35 11.22 12.31
N ILE A 179 -0.60 12.30 13.07
CA ILE A 179 -0.58 13.68 12.54
C ILE A 179 0.73 14.02 11.80
N PRO A 180 1.93 13.88 12.40
CA PRO A 180 3.17 14.19 11.71
C PRO A 180 3.48 13.19 10.58
N ALA A 181 3.01 11.94 10.66
CA ALA A 181 3.08 10.99 9.55
C ALA A 181 2.30 11.52 8.33
N VAL A 182 1.07 11.99 8.53
CA VAL A 182 0.21 12.58 7.48
C VAL A 182 0.84 13.84 6.90
N VAL A 183 1.43 14.72 7.72
CA VAL A 183 2.15 15.90 7.22
C VAL A 183 3.31 15.49 6.29
N LEU A 184 4.10 14.49 6.67
CA LEU A 184 5.17 13.98 5.81
C LEU A 184 4.64 13.26 4.56
N MET A 185 3.50 12.58 4.66
CA MET A 185 2.81 11.99 3.50
C MET A 185 2.45 13.06 2.47
N VAL A 186 1.86 14.17 2.92
CA VAL A 186 1.54 15.32 2.05
C VAL A 186 2.82 15.89 1.41
N ILE A 187 3.86 16.15 2.20
CA ILE A 187 5.14 16.67 1.68
C ILE A 187 5.73 15.75 0.61
N ASN A 188 5.69 14.43 0.83
CA ASN A 188 6.22 13.46 -0.13
C ASN A 188 5.30 13.27 -1.36
N ALA A 189 3.99 13.47 -1.22
CA ALA A 189 3.03 13.40 -2.33
C ALA A 189 3.29 14.48 -3.39
N PHE A 190 3.69 15.69 -2.99
CA PHE A 190 4.03 16.76 -3.93
C PHE A 190 5.39 16.59 -4.63
N ARG A 191 6.20 15.59 -4.28
CA ARG A 191 7.53 15.36 -4.90
C ARG A 191 7.42 14.65 -6.26
N LEU A 192 6.87 15.34 -7.24
CA LEU A 192 6.55 14.79 -8.56
C LEU A 192 7.57 15.18 -9.64
N SER A 193 8.87 15.17 -9.30
CA SER A 193 9.94 15.63 -10.20
C SER A 193 10.05 14.87 -11.52
N TRP A 194 9.47 13.67 -11.60
CA TRP A 194 9.42 12.84 -12.80
C TRP A 194 8.44 13.33 -13.87
N ILE A 195 7.42 14.13 -13.50
CA ILE A 195 6.40 14.62 -14.46
C ILE A 195 7.03 15.41 -15.59
N VAL A 196 8.06 16.20 -15.30
CA VAL A 196 8.74 17.06 -16.27
C VAL A 196 9.37 16.26 -17.42
N SER A 197 9.85 15.06 -17.15
CA SER A 197 10.52 14.21 -18.14
C SER A 197 9.59 13.45 -19.11
N LEU A 198 8.28 13.54 -18.92
CA LEU A 198 7.32 12.79 -19.73
C LEU A 198 6.92 13.54 -21.00
N SER A 199 6.78 12.82 -22.11
CA SER A 199 6.17 13.34 -23.34
C SER A 199 4.66 13.57 -23.15
N PHE A 200 4.04 14.39 -24.01
CA PHE A 200 2.59 14.67 -23.94
C PHE A 200 1.73 13.39 -23.89
N ARG A 201 1.98 12.43 -24.80
CA ARG A 201 1.27 11.14 -24.83
C ARG A 201 1.48 10.34 -23.54
N ALA A 202 2.70 10.35 -23.00
CA ALA A 202 3.00 9.66 -21.75
C ALA A 202 2.33 10.32 -20.54
N LYS A 203 2.19 11.66 -20.52
CA LYS A 203 1.46 12.39 -19.48
C LYS A 203 -0.02 12.03 -19.50
N MET A 204 -0.66 12.04 -20.67
CA MET A 204 -2.06 11.63 -20.85
C MET A 204 -2.31 10.18 -20.40
N ALA A 205 -1.47 9.25 -20.84
CA ALA A 205 -1.62 7.84 -20.44
C ALA A 205 -1.40 7.67 -18.93
N THR A 206 -0.37 8.32 -18.37
CA THR A 206 -0.06 8.20 -16.93
C THR A 206 -1.14 8.85 -16.07
N SER A 207 -1.77 9.95 -16.50
CA SER A 207 -2.86 10.59 -15.74
C SER A 207 -4.09 9.69 -15.69
N ALA A 208 -4.49 9.10 -16.82
CA ALA A 208 -5.60 8.14 -16.86
C ALA A 208 -5.35 6.93 -15.96
N ILE A 209 -4.15 6.34 -16.02
CA ILE A 209 -3.80 5.19 -15.17
C ILE A 209 -3.72 5.58 -13.69
N ALA A 210 -3.18 6.77 -13.37
CA ALA A 210 -3.15 7.27 -11.99
C ALA A 210 -4.56 7.50 -11.43
N PHE A 211 -5.49 7.97 -12.26
CA PHE A 211 -6.90 8.10 -11.90
C PHE A 211 -7.57 6.73 -11.65
N LEU A 212 -7.34 5.74 -12.52
CA LEU A 212 -7.86 4.39 -12.28
C LEU A 212 -7.28 3.75 -11.01
N LEU A 213 -5.99 3.95 -10.76
CA LEU A 213 -5.35 3.49 -9.52
C LEU A 213 -5.92 4.23 -8.30
N LEU A 214 -6.24 5.53 -8.42
CA LEU A 214 -6.90 6.28 -7.36
C LEU A 214 -8.27 5.66 -7.02
N LEU A 215 -9.11 5.37 -8.02
CA LEU A 215 -10.41 4.74 -7.81
C LEU A 215 -10.28 3.37 -7.12
N LEU A 216 -9.31 2.56 -7.57
CA LEU A 216 -9.00 1.29 -6.92
C LEU A 216 -8.58 1.50 -5.46
N LEU A 217 -7.67 2.43 -5.17
CA LEU A 217 -7.21 2.65 -3.80
C LEU A 217 -8.32 3.20 -2.88
N LEU A 218 -9.23 4.02 -3.42
CA LEU A 218 -10.42 4.49 -2.68
C LEU A 218 -11.33 3.34 -2.30
N SER A 219 -11.56 2.37 -3.20
CA SER A 219 -12.37 1.18 -2.88
C SER A 219 -11.69 0.20 -1.90
N LEU A 220 -10.36 0.28 -1.77
CA LEU A 220 -9.58 -0.50 -0.80
C LEU A 220 -9.43 0.15 0.57
N ALA A 221 -9.59 1.47 0.63
CA ALA A 221 -9.48 2.23 1.87
C ALA A 221 -10.64 1.95 2.83
N GLY A 222 -11.78 1.45 2.31
CA GLY A 222 -12.95 1.11 3.13
C GLY A 222 -13.40 2.32 3.95
N ILE A 223 -13.91 3.36 3.27
CA ILE A 223 -14.42 4.55 3.96
C ILE A 223 -15.60 4.10 4.83
N ASP A 224 -15.35 4.04 6.13
CA ASP A 224 -16.25 3.58 7.20
C ASP A 224 -17.32 4.66 7.50
N SER A 225 -17.96 5.19 6.46
CA SER A 225 -18.89 6.33 6.58
C SER A 225 -20.31 5.94 7.00
N GLY A 226 -20.54 4.73 7.56
CA GLY A 226 -21.86 4.28 8.05
C GLY A 226 -22.94 4.06 6.96
N VAL A 227 -22.71 4.56 5.75
CA VAL A 227 -23.39 4.14 4.51
C VAL A 227 -22.64 2.90 4.02
N GLU A 228 -23.34 1.85 3.61
CA GLU A 228 -22.79 0.65 2.96
C GLU A 228 -21.72 1.04 1.94
N GLY A 229 -20.47 1.09 2.40
CA GLY A 229 -19.39 1.72 1.67
C GLY A 229 -19.07 0.91 0.43
N PHE A 230 -18.54 1.55 -0.59
CA PHE A 230 -17.98 0.88 -1.76
C PHE A 230 -16.65 0.19 -1.38
N GLU A 231 -16.70 -0.85 -0.55
CA GLU A 231 -15.56 -1.72 -0.27
C GLU A 231 -15.52 -2.82 -1.34
N ALA A 232 -14.49 -2.81 -2.19
CA ALA A 232 -14.38 -3.80 -3.27
C ALA A 232 -14.26 -5.24 -2.76
N VAL A 233 -13.82 -5.42 -1.52
CA VAL A 233 -13.75 -6.71 -0.83
C VAL A 233 -14.39 -6.55 0.55
N PRO A 234 -15.68 -6.91 0.70
CA PRO A 234 -16.41 -6.73 1.95
C PRO A 234 -15.69 -7.38 3.14
N GLY A 235 -15.49 -6.62 4.22
CA GLY A 235 -14.92 -7.11 5.47
C GLY A 235 -13.41 -7.33 5.46
N ALA A 236 -12.71 -7.00 4.36
CA ALA A 236 -11.25 -7.13 4.29
C ALA A 236 -10.54 -6.21 5.29
N THR A 237 -11.08 -5.02 5.52
CA THR A 237 -10.53 -4.07 6.51
C THR A 237 -10.69 -4.58 7.94
N GLN A 238 -11.88 -5.09 8.27
CA GLN A 238 -12.15 -5.70 9.57
C GLN A 238 -11.29 -6.95 9.81
N ALA A 239 -11.15 -7.81 8.80
CA ALA A 239 -10.30 -9.00 8.87
C ALA A 239 -8.86 -8.64 9.26
N LEU A 240 -8.30 -7.57 8.70
CA LEU A 240 -6.94 -7.15 9.03
C LEU A 240 -6.82 -6.60 10.46
N LEU A 241 -7.83 -5.87 10.94
CA LEU A 241 -7.88 -5.40 12.33
C LEU A 241 -7.92 -6.56 13.32
N TYR A 242 -8.73 -7.60 13.05
CA TYR A 242 -8.78 -8.82 13.86
C TYR A 242 -7.49 -9.65 13.78
N TYR A 243 -6.82 -9.64 12.63
CA TYR A 243 -5.53 -10.29 12.50
C TYR A 243 -4.47 -9.56 13.32
N SER A 244 -4.23 -8.28 13.06
CA SER A 244 -3.23 -7.50 13.80
C SER A 244 -3.51 -6.01 13.68
N TYR A 245 -3.88 -5.39 14.80
CA TYR A 245 -4.19 -3.96 14.85
C TYR A 245 -3.02 -3.08 14.34
N PRO A 246 -1.76 -3.23 14.79
CA PRO A 246 -0.64 -2.46 14.23
C PRO A 246 -0.48 -2.63 12.71
N LEU A 247 -0.60 -3.86 12.21
CA LEU A 247 -0.49 -4.12 10.77
C LEU A 247 -1.62 -3.42 9.99
N ALA A 248 -2.85 -3.45 10.52
CA ALA A 248 -3.98 -2.75 9.93
C ALA A 248 -3.75 -1.23 9.85
N ILE A 249 -3.27 -0.60 10.93
CA ILE A 249 -2.98 0.83 10.96
C ILE A 249 -1.87 1.19 9.97
N PHE A 250 -0.77 0.43 9.94
CA PHE A 250 0.34 0.69 9.01
C PHE A 250 -0.11 0.57 7.55
N THR A 251 -0.86 -0.47 7.21
CA THR A 251 -1.36 -0.70 5.85
C THR A 251 -2.42 0.32 5.44
N GLY A 252 -3.28 0.77 6.36
CA GLY A 252 -4.20 1.87 6.15
C GLY A 252 -3.47 3.17 5.81
N LEU A 253 -2.47 3.56 6.62
CA LEU A 253 -1.63 4.73 6.34
C LEU A 253 -0.92 4.63 4.98
N ALA A 254 -0.46 3.43 4.59
CA ALA A 254 0.15 3.19 3.28
C ALA A 254 -0.84 3.38 2.13
N ILE A 255 -2.07 2.90 2.27
CA ILE A 255 -3.15 3.09 1.28
C ILE A 255 -3.54 4.57 1.19
N TYR A 256 -3.68 5.27 2.32
CA TYR A 256 -3.96 6.72 2.33
C TYR A 256 -2.84 7.53 1.68
N PHE A 257 -1.57 7.16 1.90
CA PHE A 257 -0.46 7.76 1.15
C PHE A 257 -0.59 7.48 -0.35
N GLY A 258 -0.98 6.27 -0.70
CA GLY A 258 -1.30 5.87 -2.07
C GLY A 258 -2.33 6.80 -2.72
N ILE A 259 -3.45 7.03 -2.04
CA ILE A 259 -4.53 7.93 -2.47
C ILE A 259 -3.99 9.36 -2.65
N LEU A 260 -3.33 9.92 -1.64
CA LEU A 260 -2.76 11.27 -1.70
C LEU A 260 -1.78 11.42 -2.87
N TYR A 261 -0.91 10.43 -3.07
CA TYR A 261 0.07 10.43 -4.14
C TYR A 261 -0.59 10.32 -5.53
N CYS A 262 -1.59 9.46 -5.70
CA CYS A 262 -2.33 9.34 -6.96
C CYS A 262 -3.12 10.62 -7.28
N THR A 263 -3.80 11.22 -6.29
CA THR A 263 -4.54 12.48 -6.46
C THR A 263 -3.60 13.61 -6.89
N THR A 264 -2.49 13.80 -6.16
CA THR A 264 -1.51 14.84 -6.49
C THR A 264 -0.85 14.61 -7.85
N ALA A 265 -0.52 13.36 -8.19
CA ALA A 265 0.03 13.00 -9.50
C ALA A 265 -0.97 13.26 -10.64
N PHE A 266 -2.24 12.86 -10.46
CA PHE A 266 -3.31 13.07 -11.44
C PHE A 266 -3.53 14.56 -11.72
N LEU A 267 -3.76 15.36 -10.66
CA LEU A 267 -3.99 16.80 -10.80
C LEU A 267 -2.77 17.51 -11.40
N SER A 268 -1.56 17.17 -10.94
CA SER A 268 -0.33 17.77 -11.47
C SER A 268 -0.14 17.44 -12.95
N LEU A 269 -0.39 16.20 -13.37
CA LEU A 269 -0.32 15.83 -14.78
C LEU A 269 -1.37 16.57 -15.60
N LEU A 270 -2.62 16.65 -15.12
CA LEU A 270 -3.72 17.34 -15.78
C LEU A 270 -3.38 18.81 -16.08
N PHE A 271 -2.86 19.53 -15.07
CA PHE A 271 -2.49 20.93 -15.23
C PHE A 271 -1.24 21.17 -16.09
N HIS A 272 -0.37 20.16 -16.25
CA HIS A 272 0.81 20.26 -17.12
C HIS A 272 0.54 19.84 -18.58
N LEU A 273 -0.66 19.35 -18.91
CA LEU A 273 -0.98 18.95 -20.29
C LEU A 273 -0.96 20.14 -21.28
N PRO A 274 -1.63 21.28 -21.01
CA PRO A 274 -1.72 22.38 -21.98
C PRO A 274 -0.35 22.98 -22.31
N THR A 275 0.52 23.11 -21.32
CA THR A 275 1.86 23.69 -21.54
C THR A 275 2.75 22.77 -22.38
N THR A 276 2.56 21.46 -22.28
CA THR A 276 3.43 20.49 -22.98
C THR A 276 3.21 20.50 -24.49
N SER A 277 1.98 20.69 -24.96
CA SER A 277 1.70 20.77 -26.40
C SER A 277 2.34 22.01 -27.03
N ASP A 278 2.30 23.15 -26.34
CA ASP A 278 2.87 24.40 -26.85
C ASP A 278 4.40 24.35 -26.92
N PHE A 279 5.04 23.76 -25.91
CA PHE A 279 6.49 23.53 -25.95
C PHE A 279 6.90 22.55 -27.05
N GLN A 280 6.13 21.47 -27.25
CA GLN A 280 6.42 20.52 -28.33
C GLN A 280 6.22 21.14 -29.71
N ARG A 281 5.21 22.00 -29.88
CA ARG A 281 4.98 22.72 -31.15
C ARG A 281 6.15 23.65 -31.45
N LYS A 282 6.56 24.48 -30.49
CA LYS A 282 7.72 25.38 -30.63
C LYS A 282 9.03 24.62 -30.90
N ALA A 283 9.26 23.50 -30.22
CA ALA A 283 10.44 22.67 -30.46
C ALA A 283 10.43 22.07 -31.87
N GLY A 284 9.26 21.63 -32.37
CA GLY A 284 9.08 21.16 -33.74
C GLY A 284 9.31 22.27 -34.77
N GLU A 285 8.73 23.45 -34.55
CA GLU A 285 8.94 24.64 -35.39
C GLU A 285 10.44 25.02 -35.48
N MET A 286 11.15 25.01 -34.34
CA MET A 286 12.59 25.30 -34.30
C MET A 286 13.44 24.24 -35.02
N ALA A 287 13.10 22.96 -34.90
CA ALA A 287 13.78 21.88 -35.62
C ALA A 287 13.60 22.00 -37.15
N ILE A 288 12.41 22.41 -37.59
CA ILE A 288 12.10 22.68 -39.01
C ILE A 288 12.89 23.88 -39.52
N MET A 289 13.00 24.96 -38.72
CA MET A 289 13.83 26.11 -39.09
C MET A 289 15.31 25.73 -39.23
N HIS A 290 15.83 24.89 -38.33
CA HIS A 290 17.22 24.44 -38.40
C HIS A 290 17.48 23.54 -39.62
N SER A 291 16.53 22.68 -40.00
CA SER A 291 16.68 21.85 -41.20
C SER A 291 16.59 22.68 -42.48
N LEU A 292 15.70 23.68 -42.54
CA LEU A 292 15.61 24.66 -43.63
C LEU A 292 16.90 25.49 -43.76
N SER A 293 17.44 26.00 -42.64
CA SER A 293 18.69 26.77 -42.66
C SER A 293 19.86 25.95 -43.18
N ASN A 294 19.95 24.67 -42.82
CA ASN A 294 21.00 23.78 -43.31
C ASN A 294 20.85 23.50 -44.82
N LEU A 295 19.62 23.36 -45.31
CA LEU A 295 19.34 23.18 -46.74
C LEU A 295 19.71 24.42 -47.55
N VAL A 296 19.36 25.62 -47.06
CA VAL A 296 19.72 26.89 -47.73
C VAL A 296 21.23 27.12 -47.74
N GLY A 297 21.95 26.73 -46.68
CA GLY A 297 23.40 26.86 -46.61
C GLY A 297 24.19 25.86 -47.47
N GLN A 298 23.53 24.87 -48.08
CA GLN A 298 24.16 23.89 -48.99
C GLN A 298 23.94 24.21 -50.48
N VAL A 299 23.21 25.27 -50.80
CA VAL A 299 23.01 25.80 -52.17
C VAL A 299 23.90 27.02 -52.36
#